data_AF-A0A8T5HUE1-F1
#
_entry.id   AF-A0A8T5HUE1-F1
#
_cell.length_a   1.000
_cell.length_b   1.000
_cell.length_c   1.000
_cell.angle_alpha   90.00
_cell.angle_beta   90.00
_cell.angle_gamma   90.00
#
_symmetry.space_group_name_H-M   'P 1'
#
loop_
_entity.id
_entity.type
_entity.pdbx_description
1 polymer ?
#
loop_
_entity_poly.entity_id
_entity_poly.type
_entity_poly.pdbx_seq_one_letter_code
_entity_poly.pdbx_strand_id
1 'polypeptide(L)'
;MAKISKAARIEAGNLMEEAAEVFDSCVQCGMCKARCGVFRVLREEQYSPRGHGDLLSAKVQDKIIFECNMCRACSVSCPLNIWVCDGVLKCRQAMVLMGKGLKGNEEMVANIRKTGSPFGKGKIDRDKLYCC
;
A
#
# COMPACT_ATOMS: atom_id res chain seq x y z
N MET A 1 -13.32 2.91 19.24
CA MET A 1 -12.72 2.14 18.14
C MET A 1 -13.48 0.82 18.03
N ALA A 2 -13.92 0.42 16.83
CA ALA A 2 -14.60 -0.87 16.66
C ALA A 2 -13.65 -2.01 17.07
N LYS A 3 -14.15 -3.02 17.80
CA LYS A 3 -13.36 -4.19 18.15
C LYS A 3 -13.02 -4.95 16.86
N ILE A 4 -11.74 -5.07 16.54
CA ILE A 4 -11.25 -5.93 15.44
C ILE A 4 -11.67 -7.37 15.76
N SER A 5 -12.29 -8.06 14.81
CA SER A 5 -12.77 -9.43 15.00
C SER A 5 -11.61 -10.44 15.00
N LYS A 6 -11.84 -11.66 15.51
CA LYS A 6 -10.84 -12.74 15.43
C LYS A 6 -10.53 -13.09 13.96
N ALA A 7 -11.57 -13.18 13.13
CA ALA A 7 -11.44 -13.44 11.69
C ALA A 7 -10.58 -12.39 10.99
N ALA A 8 -10.79 -11.09 11.28
CA ALA A 8 -10.00 -10.01 10.67
C ALA A 8 -8.52 -10.07 11.03
N ARG A 9 -8.18 -10.51 12.26
CA ARG A 9 -6.78 -10.70 12.67
C ARG A 9 -6.11 -11.86 11.93
N ILE A 10 -6.83 -12.96 11.74
CA ILE A 10 -6.33 -14.12 11.01
C ILE A 10 -6.08 -13.73 9.56
N GLU A 11 -7.07 -13.10 8.93
CA GLU A 11 -6.97 -12.65 7.54
C GLU A 11 -5.82 -11.65 7.35
N ALA A 12 -5.68 -10.67 8.24
CA ALA A 12 -4.56 -9.73 8.19
C ALA A 12 -3.20 -10.44 8.37
N GLY A 13 -3.14 -11.52 9.14
CA GLY A 13 -1.95 -12.36 9.27
C GLY A 13 -1.60 -13.08 7.96
N ASN A 14 -2.60 -13.73 7.35
CA ASN A 14 -2.43 -14.44 6.07
C ASN A 14 -1.96 -13.49 4.95
N LEU A 15 -2.60 -12.32 4.84
CA LEU A 15 -2.21 -11.30 3.86
C LEU A 15 -0.78 -10.81 4.05
N MET A 16 -0.28 -10.74 5.30
CA MET A 16 1.11 -10.37 5.56
C MET A 16 2.10 -11.47 5.21
N GLU A 17 1.70 -12.75 5.34
CA GLU A 17 2.51 -13.87 4.86
C GLU A 17 2.65 -13.82 3.35
N GLU A 18 1.53 -13.74 2.65
CA GLU A 18 1.49 -13.64 1.20
C GLU A 18 2.23 -12.38 0.70
N ALA A 19 2.16 -11.27 1.43
CA ALA A 19 2.91 -10.05 1.10
C ALA A 19 4.43 -10.25 1.21
N ALA A 20 4.90 -11.04 2.18
CA ALA A 20 6.31 -11.36 2.36
C ALA A 20 6.81 -12.31 1.26
N GLU A 21 6.04 -13.35 0.94
CA GLU A 21 6.36 -14.36 -0.09
C GLU A 21 6.60 -13.75 -1.47
N VAL A 22 5.92 -12.64 -1.80
CA VAL A 22 6.14 -11.88 -3.04
C VAL A 22 7.62 -11.51 -3.24
N PHE A 23 8.38 -11.32 -2.15
CA PHE A 23 9.77 -10.86 -2.19
C PHE A 23 10.81 -11.97 -1.95
N ASP A 24 10.41 -13.24 -1.84
CA ASP A 24 11.33 -14.36 -1.56
C ASP A 24 12.46 -14.50 -2.60
N SER A 25 12.16 -14.15 -3.85
CA SER A 25 13.15 -14.18 -4.94
C SER A 25 13.99 -12.90 -5.03
N CYS A 26 13.77 -11.89 -4.19
CA CYS A 26 14.45 -10.60 -4.30
C CYS A 26 15.95 -10.71 -4.01
N VAL A 27 16.78 -10.45 -5.03
CA VAL A 27 18.25 -10.38 -4.90
C VAL A 27 18.77 -8.96 -4.59
N GLN A 28 17.89 -8.04 -4.20
CA GLN A 28 18.26 -6.69 -3.73
C GLN A 28 19.02 -5.82 -4.75
N CYS A 29 18.92 -6.11 -6.05
CA CYS A 29 19.65 -5.43 -7.13
C CYS A 29 19.32 -3.93 -7.31
N GLY A 30 18.15 -3.47 -6.83
CA GLY A 30 17.76 -2.06 -6.86
C GLY A 30 17.23 -1.53 -8.21
N MET A 31 17.03 -2.36 -9.24
CA MET A 31 16.48 -1.90 -10.53
C MET A 31 15.12 -1.20 -10.39
N CYS A 32 14.29 -1.65 -9.45
CA CYS A 32 12.99 -1.07 -9.15
C CYS A 32 13.08 0.40 -8.69
N LYS A 33 14.19 0.82 -8.09
CA LYS A 33 14.42 2.18 -7.61
C LYS A 33 14.53 3.18 -8.76
N ALA A 34 15.22 2.79 -9.83
CA ALA A 34 15.49 3.66 -10.98
C ALA A 34 14.21 4.09 -11.71
N ARG A 35 13.14 3.31 -11.61
CA ARG A 35 11.84 3.59 -12.24
C ARG A 35 10.80 4.15 -11.28
N CYS A 36 11.07 4.17 -9.98
CA CYS A 36 10.11 4.65 -8.99
C CYS A 36 10.07 6.18 -8.97
N GLY A 37 8.91 6.76 -9.32
CA GLY A 37 8.70 8.21 -9.27
C GLY A 37 8.81 8.79 -7.86
N VAL A 38 8.37 8.04 -6.84
CA VAL A 38 8.43 8.45 -5.42
C VAL A 38 9.88 8.52 -4.96
N PHE A 39 10.63 7.43 -5.15
CA PHE A 39 12.05 7.39 -4.78
C PHE A 39 12.89 8.43 -5.55
N ARG A 40 12.55 8.72 -6.81
CA ARG A 40 13.24 9.76 -7.60
C ARG A 40 13.16 11.14 -6.94
N VAL A 41 12.05 11.45 -6.26
CA VAL A 41 11.81 12.74 -5.60
C VAL A 41 12.36 12.72 -4.17
N LEU A 42 11.93 11.74 -3.36
CA LEU A 42 12.26 11.69 -1.93
C LEU A 42 13.69 11.24 -1.65
N ARG A 43 14.26 10.36 -2.50
CA ARG A 43 15.61 9.79 -2.38
C ARG A 43 15.95 9.11 -1.04
N GLU A 44 14.93 8.68 -0.33
CA GLU A 44 15.04 7.92 0.92
C GLU A 44 14.65 6.46 0.69
N GLU A 45 15.47 5.52 1.17
CA GLU A 45 15.32 4.10 0.85
C GLU A 45 13.97 3.51 1.30
N GLN A 46 13.46 3.96 2.44
CA GLN A 46 12.18 3.49 3.01
C GLN A 46 10.98 3.70 2.08
N TYR A 47 11.02 4.69 1.19
CA TYR A 47 9.99 4.95 0.18
C TYR A 47 10.25 4.25 -1.16
N SER A 48 11.41 3.58 -1.29
CA SER A 48 11.77 2.87 -2.50
C SER A 48 10.97 1.56 -2.61
N PRO A 49 10.70 1.04 -3.82
CA PRO A 49 10.02 -0.24 -3.97
C PRO A 49 10.81 -1.40 -3.35
N ARG A 50 12.14 -1.27 -3.27
CA ARG A 50 13.01 -2.23 -2.58
C ARG A 50 12.87 -2.10 -1.07
N GLY A 51 12.87 -0.89 -0.53
CA GLY A 51 12.65 -0.64 0.90
C GLY A 51 11.27 -1.12 1.36
N HIS A 52 10.24 -0.97 0.52
CA HIS A 52 8.95 -1.62 0.77
C HIS A 52 9.09 -3.15 0.81
N GLY A 53 9.84 -3.75 -0.10
CA GLY A 53 10.17 -5.18 -0.06
C GLY A 53 10.83 -5.59 1.26
N ASP A 54 11.82 -4.84 1.72
CA ASP A 54 12.52 -5.12 2.99
C ASP A 54 11.55 -5.07 4.18
N LEU A 55 10.68 -4.05 4.23
CA LEU A 55 9.64 -3.94 5.26
C LEU A 55 8.67 -5.12 5.23
N LEU A 56 8.24 -5.53 4.03
CA LEU A 56 7.26 -6.61 3.86
C LEU A 56 7.86 -7.99 4.16
N SER A 57 9.10 -8.26 3.74
CA SER A 57 9.83 -9.47 4.13
C SER A 57 10.03 -9.55 5.65
N ALA A 58 10.25 -8.41 6.32
CA ALA A 58 10.30 -8.32 7.78
C ALA A 58 8.91 -8.29 8.47
N LYS A 59 7.82 -8.38 7.69
CA LYS A 59 6.42 -8.32 8.14
C LYS A 59 6.10 -7.06 8.96
N VAL A 60 6.77 -5.95 8.64
CA VAL A 60 6.56 -4.64 9.27
C VAL A 60 5.45 -3.89 8.56
N GLN A 61 4.43 -3.49 9.33
CA GLN A 61 3.30 -2.68 8.85
C GLN A 61 3.54 -1.20 9.18
N ASP A 62 4.12 -0.46 8.23
CA ASP A 62 4.31 0.98 8.34
C ASP A 62 3.41 1.75 7.37
N LYS A 63 3.02 2.97 7.73
CA LYS A 63 2.22 3.85 6.86
C LYS A 63 2.96 4.30 5.61
N ILE A 64 4.30 4.23 5.59
CA ILE A 64 5.11 4.49 4.39
C ILE A 64 4.66 3.62 3.19
N ILE A 65 4.10 2.43 3.43
CA ILE A 65 3.54 1.56 2.38
C ILE A 65 2.43 2.29 1.56
N PHE A 66 1.75 3.27 2.14
CA PHE A 66 0.76 4.09 1.44
C PHE A 66 1.35 5.12 0.46
N GLU A 67 2.65 5.40 0.52
CA GLU A 67 3.34 6.33 -0.39
C GLU A 67 3.60 5.73 -1.77
N CYS A 68 3.42 4.40 -1.93
CA CYS A 68 3.43 3.77 -3.23
C CYS A 68 2.26 4.25 -4.10
N ASN A 69 2.55 4.92 -5.23
CA ASN A 69 1.52 5.36 -6.17
C ASN A 69 0.88 4.24 -7.01
N MET A 70 1.19 2.97 -6.72
CA MET A 70 0.63 1.80 -7.42
C MET A 70 0.79 1.82 -8.95
N CYS A 71 1.83 2.50 -9.47
CA CYS A 71 2.05 2.67 -10.91
C CYS A 71 2.66 1.45 -11.62
N ARG A 72 3.10 0.43 -10.87
CA ARG A 72 3.69 -0.84 -11.36
C ARG A 72 4.99 -0.71 -12.15
N ALA A 73 5.60 0.47 -12.23
CA ALA A 73 6.86 0.68 -12.93
C ALA A 73 8.00 -0.19 -12.36
N CYS A 74 7.99 -0.44 -11.05
CA CYS A 74 8.92 -1.36 -10.38
C CYS A 74 8.78 -2.80 -10.87
N SER A 75 7.55 -3.32 -10.98
CA SER A 75 7.28 -4.68 -11.45
C SER A 75 7.75 -4.89 -12.89
N VAL A 76 7.48 -3.92 -13.77
CA VAL A 76 7.92 -3.98 -15.18
C VAL A 76 9.44 -3.99 -15.30
N SER A 77 10.14 -3.30 -14.39
CA SER A 77 11.61 -3.24 -14.40
C SER A 77 12.32 -4.39 -13.68
N CYS A 78 11.58 -5.24 -12.97
CA CYS A 78 12.20 -6.29 -12.16
C CYS A 78 12.69 -7.44 -13.06
N PRO A 79 13.99 -7.78 -13.05
CA PRO A 79 14.51 -8.89 -13.86
C PRO A 79 14.03 -10.26 -13.37
N LEU A 80 13.50 -10.33 -12.14
CA LEU A 80 12.98 -11.55 -11.51
C LEU A 80 11.45 -11.61 -11.51
N ASN A 81 10.78 -10.69 -12.22
CA ASN A 81 9.32 -10.63 -12.32
C ASN A 81 8.59 -10.51 -10.97
N ILE A 82 9.19 -9.83 -9.99
CA ILE A 82 8.57 -9.58 -8.69
C ILE A 82 7.44 -8.57 -8.83
N TRP A 83 6.25 -8.95 -8.39
CA TRP A 83 5.06 -8.10 -8.40
C TRP A 83 5.01 -7.23 -7.14
N VAL A 84 5.92 -6.26 -7.03
CA VAL A 84 6.06 -5.39 -5.84
C VAL A 84 4.73 -4.74 -5.41
N CYS A 85 3.94 -4.25 -6.37
CA CYS A 85 2.64 -3.64 -6.07
C CYS A 85 1.63 -4.62 -5.46
N ASP A 86 1.73 -5.91 -5.75
CA ASP A 86 0.85 -6.93 -5.19
C ASP A 86 1.13 -7.13 -3.69
N GLY A 87 2.41 -7.28 -3.30
CA GLY A 87 2.79 -7.32 -1.88
C GLY A 87 2.40 -6.04 -1.12
N VAL A 88 2.60 -4.87 -1.72
CA VAL A 88 2.15 -3.58 -1.17
C VAL A 88 0.63 -3.56 -0.97
N LEU A 89 -0.15 -4.03 -1.95
CA LEU A 89 -1.62 -4.06 -1.86
C LEU A 89 -2.10 -4.98 -0.73
N LYS A 90 -1.50 -6.17 -0.61
CA LYS A 90 -1.81 -7.13 0.46
C LYS A 90 -1.52 -6.54 1.85
N CYS A 91 -0.38 -5.87 2.01
CA CYS A 91 -0.08 -5.16 3.26
C CYS A 91 -1.09 -4.04 3.54
N ARG A 92 -1.48 -3.24 2.54
CA ARG A 92 -2.53 -2.21 2.72
C ARG A 92 -3.85 -2.82 3.16
N GLN A 93 -4.26 -3.95 2.57
CA GLN A 93 -5.47 -4.68 2.97
C GLN A 93 -5.39 -5.15 4.42
N ALA A 94 -4.27 -5.76 4.83
CA ALA A 94 -4.03 -6.17 6.20
C ALA A 94 -4.10 -4.97 7.17
N MET A 95 -3.48 -3.84 6.82
CA MET A 95 -3.53 -2.61 7.63
C MET A 95 -4.96 -2.05 7.76
N VAL A 96 -5.75 -2.07 6.69
CA VAL A 96 -7.15 -1.64 6.71
C VAL A 96 -7.99 -2.54 7.63
N LEU A 97 -7.83 -3.87 7.55
CA LEU A 97 -8.50 -4.82 8.45
C LEU A 97 -8.16 -4.56 9.92
N MET A 98 -6.94 -4.07 10.18
CA MET A 98 -6.44 -3.73 11.51
C MET A 98 -6.76 -2.29 11.94
N GLY A 99 -7.54 -1.52 11.18
CA GLY A 99 -7.91 -0.15 11.50
C GLY A 99 -6.75 0.86 11.40
N LYS A 100 -5.71 0.51 10.64
CA LYS A 100 -4.53 1.35 10.36
C LYS A 100 -4.58 1.98 8.96
N GLY A 101 -5.75 2.04 8.34
CA GLY A 101 -5.97 2.67 7.03
C GLY A 101 -5.79 4.19 7.07
N LEU A 102 -5.92 4.82 5.89
CA LEU A 102 -5.92 6.27 5.76
C LEU A 102 -7.31 6.84 6.04
N LYS A 103 -7.39 7.85 6.90
CA LYS A 103 -8.67 8.54 7.23
C LYS A 103 -9.37 9.12 5.99
N GLY A 104 -8.59 9.65 5.03
CA GLY A 104 -9.14 10.17 3.78
C GLY A 104 -9.88 9.09 2.98
N ASN A 105 -9.30 7.89 2.91
CA ASN A 105 -9.91 6.75 2.22
C ASN A 105 -11.15 6.25 2.96
N GLU A 106 -11.14 6.23 4.30
CA GLU A 106 -12.32 5.86 5.10
C GLU A 106 -13.50 6.81 4.83
N GLU A 107 -13.24 8.11 4.78
CA GLU A 107 -14.23 9.12 4.43
C GLU A 107 -14.75 8.95 3.00
N MET A 108 -13.84 8.76 2.04
CA MET A 108 -14.18 8.52 0.64
C MET A 108 -15.09 7.30 0.49
N VAL A 109 -14.76 6.18 1.16
CA VAL A 109 -15.58 4.97 1.16
C VAL A 109 -16.95 5.22 1.81
N ALA A 110 -17.01 6.01 2.90
CA ALA A 110 -18.27 6.39 3.52
C ALA A 110 -19.14 7.26 2.59
N ASN A 111 -18.54 8.19 1.85
CA ASN A 111 -19.21 9.01 0.85
C ASN A 111 -19.78 8.17 -0.29
N ILE A 112 -18.99 7.24 -0.84
CA ILE A 112 -19.43 6.32 -1.90
C ILE A 112 -20.64 5.50 -1.41
N ARG A 113 -20.56 4.91 -0.21
CA ARG A 113 -21.67 4.10 0.35
C ARG A 113 -22.95 4.89 0.57
N LYS A 114 -22.85 6.18 0.92
CA LYS A 114 -24.02 7.04 1.20
C LYS A 114 -24.58 7.72 -0.05
N THR A 115 -23.73 8.04 -1.02
CA THR A 115 -24.08 8.97 -2.11
C THR A 115 -23.77 8.46 -3.51
N GLY A 116 -23.00 7.38 -3.64
CA GLY A 116 -22.47 6.89 -4.91
C GLY A 116 -21.24 7.65 -5.43
N SER A 117 -20.80 8.71 -4.73
CA SER A 117 -19.67 9.55 -5.14
C SER A 117 -18.56 9.56 -4.07
N PRO A 118 -17.28 9.45 -4.45
CA PRO A 118 -16.12 9.70 -3.57
C PRO A 118 -16.18 11.06 -2.85
N PHE A 119 -16.75 12.07 -3.52
CA PHE A 119 -16.78 13.45 -3.07
C PHE A 119 -18.05 13.82 -2.28
N GLY A 120 -18.97 12.85 -2.07
CA GLY A 120 -20.25 13.12 -1.42
C GLY A 120 -21.24 13.89 -2.30
N LYS A 121 -22.14 14.64 -1.68
CA LYS A 121 -23.11 15.53 -2.34
C LYS A 121 -22.72 16.99 -2.13
N GLY A 122 -22.73 17.79 -3.20
CA GLY A 122 -22.49 19.24 -3.13
C GLY A 122 -21.22 19.69 -3.87
N LYS A 123 -20.72 20.87 -3.50
CA LYS A 123 -19.53 21.47 -4.12
C LYS A 123 -18.28 20.67 -3.74
N ILE A 124 -17.51 20.27 -4.76
CA ILE A 124 -16.25 19.55 -4.58
C ILE A 124 -15.23 20.51 -3.97
N ASP A 125 -14.70 20.13 -2.81
CA ASP A 125 -13.51 20.76 -2.24
C ASP A 125 -12.28 20.34 -3.07
N ARG A 126 -11.66 21.31 -3.73
CA ARG A 126 -10.49 21.06 -4.60
C ARG A 126 -9.18 20.98 -3.84
N ASP A 127 -9.16 21.47 -2.60
CA ASP A 127 -7.96 21.45 -1.75
C ASP A 127 -7.86 20.13 -0.98
N LYS A 128 -8.98 19.40 -0.89
CA LYS A 128 -9.04 18.09 -0.25
C LYS A 128 -8.65 16.97 -1.21
N LEU A 129 -7.42 16.50 -1.05
CA LEU A 129 -6.93 15.31 -1.75
C LEU A 129 -7.35 14.04 -1.01
N TYR A 130 -8.22 13.25 -1.64
CA TYR A 130 -8.42 11.86 -1.28
C TYR A 130 -7.31 11.05 -1.96
N CYS A 131 -6.25 10.70 -1.22
CA CYS A 131 -5.20 9.83 -1.74
C CYS A 131 -5.72 8.41 -1.99
N CYS A 132 -5.15 7.70 -2.95
CA CYS A 132 -5.48 6.30 -3.28
C CYS A 132 -4.77 5.31 -2.34
#